data_AF-A0A7H0VB80-F1
#
_entry.id   AF-A0A7H0VB80-F1
#
_cell.length_a   1.000
_cell.length_b   1.000
_cell.length_c   1.000
_cell.angle_alpha   90.00
_cell.angle_beta   90.00
_cell.angle_gamma   90.00
#
_symmetry.space_group_name_H-M   'P 1'
#
loop_
_entity.id
_entity.type
_entity.pdbx_description
1 polymer ?
#
loop_
_entity_poly.entity_id
_entity_poly.type
_entity_poly.pdbx_seq_one_letter_code
_entity_poly.pdbx_strand_id
1 'polypeptide(L)'
;MNYKLLKHQIESQGFNLNQIAKKLNVSRTGLWQSIERETLTVQTLEEISKILKVDPRLFIDKTDIHPEALPLPEVQELKDKYVKVLEENHELRQKH
;
A
#
# COMPACT_ATOMS: atom_id res chain seq x y z
N MET A 1 13.79 -2.36 0.52
CA MET A 1 12.36 -2.47 0.18
C MET A 1 11.64 -3.17 1.32
N ASN A 2 10.35 -2.90 1.53
CA ASN A 2 9.52 -3.55 2.52
C ASN A 2 8.84 -4.80 1.92
N TYR A 3 9.56 -5.92 1.93
CA TYR A 3 9.09 -7.19 1.36
C TYR A 3 7.94 -7.81 2.14
N LYS A 4 7.84 -7.54 3.45
CA LYS A 4 6.71 -8.00 4.29
C LYS A 4 5.42 -7.34 3.85
N LEU A 5 5.43 -6.02 3.68
CA LEU A 5 4.28 -5.27 3.17
C LEU A 5 3.92 -5.71 1.75
N LEU A 6 4.90 -5.95 0.88
CA LEU A 6 4.66 -6.45 -0.47
C LEU A 6 3.94 -7.81 -0.47
N LYS A 7 4.40 -8.78 0.33
CA LYS A 7 3.74 -10.08 0.47
C LYS A 7 2.31 -9.93 0.99
N HIS A 8 2.13 -9.15 2.06
CA HIS A 8 0.82 -8.88 2.63
C HIS A 8 -0.12 -8.24 1.59
N GLN A 9 0.36 -7.26 0.82
CA GLN A 9 -0.46 -6.59 -0.19
C GLN A 9 -0.90 -7.55 -1.30
N ILE A 10 0.01 -8.42 -1.78
CA ILE A 10 -0.32 -9.46 -2.77
C ILE A 10 -1.45 -10.36 -2.24
N GLU A 11 -1.31 -10.86 -1.00
CA GLU A 11 -2.28 -11.75 -0.38
C GLU A 11 -3.62 -11.06 -0.10
N SER A 12 -3.59 -9.80 0.38
CA SER A 12 -4.80 -9.01 0.70
C SER A 12 -5.68 -8.73 -0.52
N GLN A 13 -5.09 -8.65 -1.71
CA GLN A 13 -5.83 -8.49 -2.96
C GLN A 13 -6.24 -9.83 -3.59
N GLY A 14 -6.06 -10.95 -2.88
CA GLY A 14 -6.43 -12.28 -3.35
C GLY A 14 -5.48 -12.84 -4.42
N PHE A 15 -4.32 -12.24 -4.62
CA PHE A 15 -3.29 -12.79 -5.50
C PHE A 15 -2.40 -13.78 -4.75
N ASN A 16 -1.86 -14.72 -5.50
CA ASN A 16 -0.74 -15.54 -5.06
C ASN A 16 0.49 -15.34 -5.96
N LEU A 17 1.65 -15.77 -5.49
CA LEU A 17 2.91 -15.61 -6.23
C LEU A 17 2.89 -16.29 -7.61
N ASN A 18 2.12 -17.37 -7.80
CA ASN A 18 1.96 -18.00 -9.13
C ASN A 18 1.26 -17.04 -10.11
N GLN A 19 0.21 -16.35 -9.66
CA GLN A 19 -0.53 -15.40 -10.51
C GLN A 19 0.31 -14.16 -10.84
N ILE A 20 1.05 -13.63 -9.86
CA ILE A 20 1.96 -12.51 -10.09
C ILE A 20 3.07 -12.91 -11.07
N ALA A 21 3.72 -14.06 -10.86
CA ALA A 21 4.77 -14.56 -11.74
C ALA A 21 4.27 -14.75 -13.19
N LYS A 22 3.07 -15.31 -13.37
CA LYS A 22 2.43 -15.45 -14.69
C LYS A 22 2.22 -14.09 -15.37
N LYS A 23 1.75 -13.08 -14.63
CA LYS A 23 1.53 -11.72 -15.17
C LYS A 23 2.83 -11.00 -15.54
N LEU A 24 3.90 -11.25 -14.77
CA LEU A 24 5.24 -10.71 -15.03
C LEU A 24 6.02 -11.50 -16.10
N ASN A 25 5.49 -12.61 -16.59
CA ASN A 25 6.18 -13.54 -17.48
C ASN A 25 7.53 -14.05 -16.91
N VAL A 26 7.55 -14.37 -15.61
CA VAL A 26 8.71 -14.95 -14.91
C VAL A 26 8.34 -16.28 -14.26
N SER A 27 9.36 -17.06 -13.87
CA SER A 27 9.10 -18.29 -13.12
C SER A 27 8.65 -17.97 -11.68
N ARG A 28 7.67 -18.72 -11.17
CA ARG A 28 7.23 -18.58 -9.76
C ARG A 28 8.39 -18.79 -8.80
N THR A 29 9.24 -19.79 -9.05
CA THR A 29 10.40 -20.07 -8.19
C THR A 29 11.39 -18.91 -8.19
N GLY A 30 11.65 -18.28 -9.35
CA GLY A 30 12.51 -17.11 -9.45
C GLY A 30 11.94 -15.93 -8.67
N LEU A 31 10.65 -15.61 -8.86
CA LEU A 31 9.98 -14.54 -8.11
C LEU A 31 10.02 -14.80 -6.59
N TRP A 32 9.73 -16.02 -6.16
CA TRP A 32 9.78 -16.41 -4.75
C TRP A 32 11.19 -16.24 -4.18
N GLN A 33 12.22 -16.72 -4.88
CA GLN A 33 13.61 -16.55 -4.45
C GLN A 33 14.02 -15.08 -4.36
N SER A 34 13.60 -14.25 -5.33
CA SER A 34 13.88 -12.81 -5.31
C SER A 34 13.21 -12.09 -4.15
N ILE A 35 12.03 -12.54 -3.73
CA ILE A 35 11.34 -11.98 -2.57
C ILE A 35 11.98 -12.48 -1.26
N GLU A 36 12.28 -13.77 -1.13
CA GLU A 36 12.91 -14.35 0.08
C GLU A 36 14.33 -13.84 0.31
N ARG A 37 15.10 -13.64 -0.76
CA ARG A 37 16.48 -13.13 -0.68
C ARG A 37 16.56 -11.61 -0.72
N GLU A 38 15.42 -10.92 -0.77
CA GLU A 38 15.36 -9.45 -0.84
C GLU A 38 16.15 -8.87 -2.03
N THR A 39 16.07 -9.51 -3.20
CA THR A 39 16.83 -9.15 -4.42
C THR A 39 15.96 -8.68 -5.58
N LEU A 40 14.69 -8.31 -5.34
CA LEU A 40 13.86 -7.70 -6.38
C LEU A 40 14.52 -6.41 -6.91
N THR A 41 14.53 -6.26 -8.24
CA THR A 41 14.91 -5.02 -8.89
C THR A 41 13.77 -4.00 -8.76
N VAL A 42 14.12 -2.71 -8.85
CA VAL A 42 13.13 -1.61 -8.85
C VAL A 42 12.14 -1.80 -10.01
N GLN A 43 12.64 -2.17 -11.19
CA GLN A 43 11.79 -2.44 -12.36
C GLN A 43 10.76 -3.55 -12.09
N THR A 44 11.16 -4.66 -11.48
CA THR A 44 10.20 -5.73 -11.14
C THR A 44 9.20 -5.27 -10.08
N LEU A 45 9.63 -4.46 -9.11
CA LEU A 45 8.74 -3.88 -8.11
C LEU A 45 7.69 -2.96 -8.76
N GLU A 46 8.09 -2.12 -9.72
CA GLU A 46 7.17 -1.26 -10.47
C GLU A 46 6.12 -2.08 -11.23
N GLU A 47 6.53 -3.14 -11.90
CA GLU A 47 5.60 -4.04 -12.61
C GLU A 47 4.63 -4.76 -11.64
N ILE A 48 5.12 -5.23 -10.50
CA ILE A 48 4.26 -5.79 -9.44
C ILE A 48 3.26 -4.72 -8.95
N SER A 49 3.73 -3.50 -8.74
CA SER A 49 2.91 -2.40 -8.25
C SER A 49 1.83 -1.99 -9.26
N LYS A 50 2.12 -2.04 -10.56
CA LYS A 50 1.11 -1.88 -11.64
C LYS A 50 0.04 -2.96 -11.58
N ILE A 51 0.41 -4.22 -11.36
CA ILE A 51 -0.54 -5.33 -11.23
C ILE A 51 -1.46 -5.12 -10.02
N LEU A 52 -0.88 -4.69 -8.89
CA LEU A 52 -1.59 -4.43 -7.64
C LEU A 52 -2.32 -3.07 -7.61
N LYS A 53 -2.11 -2.23 -8.64
CA LYS A 53 -2.63 -0.85 -8.72
C LYS A 53 -2.28 0.00 -7.50
N VAL A 54 -1.05 -0.11 -7.02
CA VAL A 54 -0.52 0.66 -5.89
C VAL A 54 0.75 1.41 -6.30
N ASP A 55 1.12 2.45 -5.55
CA ASP A 55 2.36 3.18 -5.79
C ASP A 55 3.57 2.35 -5.32
N PRO A 56 4.59 2.10 -6.18
CA PRO A 56 5.79 1.34 -5.80
C PRO A 56 6.58 1.94 -4.64
N ARG A 57 6.47 3.26 -4.40
CA ARG A 57 7.14 3.96 -3.29
C ARG A 57 6.72 3.43 -1.93
N LEU A 58 5.50 2.90 -1.80
CA LEU A 58 5.01 2.23 -0.59
C LEU A 58 5.92 1.10 -0.12
N PHE A 59 6.64 0.47 -1.04
CA PHE A 59 7.54 -0.64 -0.74
C PHE A 59 9.02 -0.24 -0.73
N ILE A 60 9.38 0.99 -1.09
CA ILE A 60 10.77 1.43 -1.14
C ILE A 60 11.21 1.94 0.23
N ASP A 61 10.36 2.71 0.90
CA ASP A 61 10.66 3.26 2.20
C ASP A 61 10.67 2.20 3.30
N LYS A 62 11.70 2.26 4.15
CA LYS A 62 11.88 1.39 5.33
C LYS A 62 11.19 1.94 6.57
N THR A 63 10.44 3.02 6.46
CA THR A 63 9.57 3.46 7.55
C THR A 63 8.58 2.33 7.81
N ASP A 64 8.40 1.95 9.07
CA ASP A 64 7.38 0.98 9.48
C ASP A 64 5.99 1.57 9.22
N ILE A 65 5.57 1.58 7.96
CA ILE A 65 4.20 1.88 7.58
C ILE A 65 3.41 0.66 8.06
N HIS A 66 2.77 0.81 9.22
CA HIS A 66 1.75 -0.14 9.64
C HIS A 66 0.75 -0.31 8.48
N PRO A 67 0.32 -1.54 8.13
CA PRO A 67 -0.61 -1.79 7.02
C PRO A 67 -1.91 -0.96 7.10
N GLU A 68 -2.30 -0.51 8.29
CA GLU A 68 -3.45 0.37 8.55
C GLU A 68 -3.21 1.86 8.22
N ALA A 69 -1.99 2.27 7.88
CA ALA A 69 -1.61 3.67 7.66
C ALA A 69 -1.56 4.08 6.18
N LEU A 70 -2.03 3.24 5.25
CA LEU A 70 -2.20 3.67 3.86
C LEU A 70 -3.23 4.82 3.82
N PRO A 71 -2.88 6.02 3.33
CA PRO A 71 -3.87 7.07 3.16
C PRO A 71 -4.76 6.68 1.98
N LEU A 72 -5.88 6.00 2.29
CA LEU A 72 -7.00 5.94 1.38
C LEU A 72 -7.48 7.40 1.16
N PRO A 73 -7.76 7.83 -0.08
CA PRO A 73 -8.31 9.17 -0.35
C PRO A 73 -9.51 9.51 0.55
N GLU A 74 -10.30 8.49 0.89
CA GLU A 74 -11.45 8.56 1.80
C GLU A 74 -11.09 8.95 3.25
N VAL A 75 -9.89 8.58 3.74
CA VAL A 75 -9.41 8.97 5.09
C VAL A 75 -9.09 10.47 5.13
N GLN A 76 -8.64 11.05 4.02
CA GLN A 76 -8.43 12.49 3.95
C GLN A 76 -9.77 13.23 3.94
N GLU A 77 -10.74 12.77 3.14
CA GLU A 77 -12.09 13.35 3.13
C GLU A 77 -12.78 13.24 4.49
N LEU A 78 -12.59 12.13 5.21
CA LEU A 78 -13.12 11.95 6.57
C LEU A 78 -12.45 12.88 7.59
N LYS A 79 -11.14 13.13 7.47
CA LYS A 79 -10.45 14.11 8.32
C LYS A 79 -10.96 15.52 8.07
N ASP A 80 -11.14 15.90 6.81
CA ASP A 80 -11.65 17.22 6.44
C ASP A 80 -13.08 17.41 6.96
N LYS A 81 -13.92 16.37 6.85
CA LYS A 81 -15.28 16.39 7.42
C LYS A 81 -15.28 16.50 8.95
N TYR A 82 -14.37 15.80 9.62
CA TYR A 82 -14.25 15.87 11.08
C TYR A 82 -13.83 17.26 11.57
N VAL A 83 -12.87 17.90 10.89
CA VAL A 83 -12.43 19.28 11.21
C VAL A 83 -13.59 20.26 11.08
N LYS A 84 -14.37 20.17 10.00
CA LYS A 84 -15.53 21.04 9.80
C LYS A 84 -16.57 20.93 10.91
N VAL A 85 -16.86 19.70 11.36
CA VAL A 85 -17.82 19.47 12.47
C VAL A 85 -17.30 20.05 13.79
N LEU A 86 -15.99 20.03 14.03
CA LEU A 86 -15.40 20.66 15.22
C LEU A 86 -15.52 22.18 15.20
N GLU A 87 -15.30 22.80 14.04
CA GLU A 87 -15.44 24.26 13.85
C GLU A 87 -16.89 24.70 14.06
N GLU A 88 -17.86 24.02 13.42
CA GLU A 88 -19.29 24.32 13.56
C GLU A 88 -19.74 24.22 15.04
N ASN A 89 -19.28 23.20 15.76
CA ASN A 89 -19.58 23.05 17.19
C ASN A 89 -18.89 24.10 18.06
N HIS A 90 -17.69 24.54 17.69
CA HIS A 90 -16.99 25.59 18.41
C HIS A 90 -17.72 26.94 18.27
N GLU A 91 -18.17 27.28 17.07
CA GLU A 91 -18.94 28.50 16.81
C GLU A 91 -20.28 28.52 17.54
N LEU A 92 -20.99 27.39 17.59
CA LEU A 92 -22.25 27.27 18.33
C LEU A 92 -22.07 27.50 19.84
N ARG A 93 -20.92 27.07 20.39
CA ARG A 93 -20.59 27.28 21.81
C ARG A 93 -20.17 28.71 22.14
N GLN A 94 -19.71 29.49 21.17
CA GLN A 94 -19.37 30.91 21.37
C GLN A 94 -20.56 31.87 21.12
N LYS A 95 -21.66 31.37 20.54
CA LYS A 95 -22.89 32.14 20.28
C LYS A 95 -23.94 32.05 21.41
N HIS A 96 -23.61 31.34 22.50
CA HIS A 96 -24.39 31.25 23.75
C HIS A 96 -23.59 31.81 24.91
#